data_AF-A0A8C2HW59-F1
#
_entry.id   AF-A0A8C2HW59-F1
#
_cell.length_a   1.000
_cell.length_b   1.000
_cell.length_c   1.000
_cell.angle_alpha   90.00
_cell.angle_beta   90.00
_cell.angle_gamma   90.00
#
_symmetry.space_group_name_H-M   'P 1'
#
loop_
_entity.id
_entity.type
_entity.pdbx_description
1 polymer ?
#
loop_
_entity_poly.entity_id
_entity_poly.type
_entity_poly.pdbx_seq_one_letter_code
_entity_poly.pdbx_strand_id
1 'polypeptide(L)'
;MCGLSGQEVKEVVGGLFFIGLVVVFVSLLGCAGAYFESRCFIIFYMCFLIVIILGQLFITVVLLIRREKIEQFLRDNVDEIIRQYGGNETQMFWKLLDSVQTSAQCCGRLTSNEWRNNTVIESLGGTDIYPCSCFNATCPVILARTHSFGNGSDIYKTGCEKVLVDWLEMNIIVIFGMDVGLFLVQILQFIFGIQTFKCIGLKTRELHPNNLLDDTEENPAAQPEHQEYSMENNQFDSQTYDPQMDSGYYHHSGYVDGNYDNPEFYPEQDNSQI
;
A
#
# COMPACT_ATOMS: atom_id res chain seq x y z
N MET A 1 11.81 -34.21 -2.82
CA MET A 1 10.91 -33.03 -2.88
C MET A 1 11.01 -32.33 -1.53
N CYS A 2 11.60 -31.13 -1.47
CA CYS A 2 11.60 -30.35 -0.23
C CYS A 2 10.35 -29.46 -0.24
N GLY A 3 9.46 -29.62 0.75
CA GLY A 3 8.27 -28.77 0.85
C GLY A 3 8.63 -27.39 1.39
N LEU A 4 8.16 -26.33 0.73
CA LEU A 4 8.11 -25.00 1.35
C LEU A 4 7.20 -25.07 2.58
N SER A 5 7.49 -24.29 3.63
CA SER A 5 6.54 -24.19 4.74
C SER A 5 5.28 -23.45 4.27
N GLY A 6 4.12 -23.88 4.78
CA GLY A 6 2.84 -23.24 4.47
C GLY A 6 2.65 -21.87 5.11
N GLN A 7 3.71 -21.23 5.64
CA GLN A 7 3.66 -19.92 6.28
C GLN A 7 4.32 -18.86 5.41
N GLU A 8 5.54 -19.10 4.92
CA GLU A 8 6.33 -18.12 4.14
C GLU A 8 5.74 -17.89 2.73
N VAL A 9 5.14 -18.92 2.14
CA VAL A 9 4.36 -18.81 0.89
C VAL A 9 3.26 -17.76 1.01
N LYS A 10 2.64 -17.61 2.19
CA LYS A 10 1.51 -16.68 2.40
C LYS A 10 1.91 -15.22 2.31
N GLU A 11 3.17 -14.85 2.51
CA GLU A 11 3.61 -13.45 2.47
C GLU A 11 3.91 -13.01 1.03
N VAL A 12 4.64 -13.83 0.26
CA VAL A 12 4.87 -13.58 -1.18
C VAL A 12 3.55 -13.67 -1.96
N VAL A 13 2.73 -14.70 -1.70
CA VAL A 13 1.38 -14.80 -2.27
C VAL A 13 0.46 -13.69 -1.73
N GLY A 14 0.66 -13.22 -0.50
CA GLY A 14 -0.08 -12.09 0.08
C GLY A 14 0.19 -10.78 -0.66
N GLY A 15 1.45 -10.49 -0.99
CA GLY A 15 1.82 -9.35 -1.84
C GLY A 15 1.22 -9.44 -3.24
N LEU A 16 1.34 -10.61 -3.90
CA LEU A 16 0.75 -10.86 -5.21
C LEU A 16 -0.80 -10.74 -5.18
N PHE A 17 -1.45 -11.25 -4.13
CA PHE A 17 -2.88 -11.16 -3.92
C PHE A 17 -3.33 -9.72 -3.68
N PHE A 18 -2.60 -8.94 -2.88
CA PHE A 18 -2.89 -7.53 -2.65
C PHE A 18 -2.78 -6.70 -3.94
N ILE A 19 -1.71 -6.89 -4.72
CA ILE A 19 -1.54 -6.25 -6.03
C ILE A 19 -2.70 -6.64 -6.96
N GLY A 20 -3.05 -7.92 -7.04
CA GLY A 20 -4.19 -8.40 -7.82
C GLY A 20 -5.52 -7.79 -7.39
N LEU A 21 -5.77 -7.65 -6.08
CA LEU A 21 -6.96 -7.02 -5.52
C LEU A 21 -7.04 -5.54 -5.91
N VAL A 22 -5.93 -4.79 -5.84
CA VAL A 22 -5.88 -3.38 -6.28
C VAL A 22 -6.16 -3.27 -7.78
N VAL A 23 -5.57 -4.13 -8.62
CA VAL A 23 -5.82 -4.14 -10.08
C VAL A 23 -7.29 -4.44 -10.39
N VAL A 24 -7.92 -5.41 -9.70
CA VAL A 24 -9.35 -5.70 -9.84
C VAL A 24 -10.20 -4.52 -9.37
N PHE A 25 -9.88 -3.90 -8.24
CA PHE A 25 -10.62 -2.75 -7.71
C PHE A 25 -10.57 -1.53 -8.65
N VAL A 26 -9.39 -1.17 -9.17
CA VAL A 26 -9.24 -0.08 -10.15
C VAL A 26 -9.97 -0.42 -11.45
N SER A 27 -9.93 -1.68 -11.90
CA SER A 27 -10.69 -2.13 -13.08
C SER A 27 -12.21 -2.01 -12.87
N LEU A 28 -12.71 -2.38 -11.68
CA LEU A 28 -14.11 -2.22 -11.31
C LEU A 28 -14.53 -0.75 -11.25
N LEU A 29 -13.68 0.16 -10.75
CA LEU A 29 -13.97 1.61 -10.78
C LEU A 29 -14.10 2.15 -12.21
N GLY A 30 -13.23 1.72 -13.13
CA GLY A 30 -13.32 2.09 -14.55
C GLY A 30 -14.62 1.58 -15.19
N CYS A 31 -14.92 0.29 -15.03
CA CYS A 31 -16.15 -0.32 -15.56
C CYS A 31 -17.43 0.29 -14.95
N ALA A 32 -17.46 0.50 -13.63
CA ALA A 32 -18.60 1.11 -12.93
C ALA A 32 -18.78 2.59 -13.30
N GLY A 33 -17.71 3.35 -13.44
CA GLY A 33 -17.78 4.75 -13.89
C GLY A 33 -18.34 4.91 -15.30
N ALA A 34 -18.01 3.97 -16.20
CA ALA A 34 -18.60 3.93 -17.54
C ALA A 34 -20.07 3.46 -17.51
N TYR A 35 -20.39 2.38 -16.77
CA TYR A 35 -21.73 1.79 -16.73
C TYR A 35 -22.78 2.67 -16.03
N PHE A 36 -22.44 3.25 -14.87
CA PHE A 36 -23.33 4.15 -14.13
C PHE A 36 -23.25 5.61 -14.60
N GLU A 37 -22.50 5.90 -15.67
CA GLU A 37 -22.21 7.25 -16.18
C GLU A 37 -21.78 8.25 -15.08
N SER A 38 -21.09 7.76 -14.04
CA SER A 38 -20.76 8.53 -12.85
C SER A 38 -19.37 9.12 -12.94
N ARG A 39 -19.31 10.46 -13.07
CA ARG A 39 -18.07 11.24 -13.10
C ARG A 39 -17.16 10.96 -11.91
N CYS A 40 -17.73 10.66 -10.74
CA CYS A 40 -17.00 10.44 -9.50
C CYS A 40 -16.11 9.17 -9.58
N PHE A 41 -16.66 8.05 -10.04
CA PHE A 41 -15.87 6.81 -10.22
C PHE A 41 -14.81 6.95 -11.32
N ILE A 42 -15.12 7.68 -12.41
CA ILE A 42 -14.12 7.99 -13.45
C ILE A 42 -12.99 8.87 -12.90
N ILE A 43 -13.27 9.86 -12.05
CA ILE A 43 -12.23 10.66 -11.37
C ILE A 43 -11.34 9.77 -10.51
N PHE A 44 -11.92 8.91 -9.66
CA PHE A 44 -11.12 7.98 -8.84
C PHE A 44 -10.24 7.05 -9.69
N TYR A 45 -10.79 6.44 -10.74
CA TYR A 45 -10.03 5.63 -11.70
C TYR A 45 -8.84 6.41 -12.29
N MET A 46 -9.07 7.64 -12.75
CA MET A 46 -8.04 8.51 -13.33
C MET A 46 -6.96 8.92 -12.30
N CYS A 47 -7.35 9.19 -11.05
CA CYS A 47 -6.40 9.43 -9.97
C CYS A 47 -5.50 8.22 -9.69
N PHE A 48 -6.05 7.00 -9.68
CA PHE A 48 -5.25 5.78 -9.55
C PHE A 48 -4.28 5.59 -10.73
N LEU A 49 -4.70 5.84 -11.97
CA LEU A 49 -3.79 5.81 -13.13
C LEU A 49 -2.64 6.81 -12.99
N ILE A 50 -2.92 8.05 -12.57
CA ILE A 50 -1.87 9.07 -12.36
C ILE A 50 -0.87 8.62 -11.29
N VAL A 51 -1.34 8.06 -10.17
CA VAL A 51 -0.47 7.53 -9.11
C VAL A 51 0.41 6.38 -9.61
N ILE A 52 -0.13 5.49 -10.46
CA ILE A 52 0.63 4.39 -11.05
C ILE A 52 1.70 4.92 -12.03
N ILE A 53 1.33 5.83 -12.94
CA ILE A 53 2.26 6.46 -13.90
C ILE A 53 3.41 7.17 -13.17
N LEU A 54 3.10 7.95 -12.13
CA LEU A 54 4.10 8.66 -11.33
C LEU A 54 4.97 7.70 -10.51
N GLY A 55 4.39 6.62 -9.98
CA GLY A 55 5.11 5.58 -9.25
C GLY A 55 6.10 4.83 -10.15
N GLN A 56 5.68 4.43 -11.36
CA GLN A 56 6.55 3.76 -12.34
C GLN A 56 7.70 4.68 -12.76
N LEU A 57 7.42 5.94 -13.10
CA LEU A 57 8.45 6.93 -13.44
C LEU A 57 9.42 7.17 -12.28
N PHE A 58 8.91 7.28 -11.04
CA PHE A 58 9.75 7.47 -9.85
C PHE A 58 10.68 6.28 -9.61
N ILE A 59 10.17 5.04 -9.69
CA ILE A 59 10.97 3.82 -9.52
C ILE A 59 12.09 3.76 -10.57
N THR A 60 11.75 3.96 -11.84
CA THR A 60 12.73 3.93 -12.94
C THR A 60 13.79 5.03 -12.81
N VAL A 61 13.41 6.25 -12.43
CA VAL A 61 14.37 7.36 -12.20
C VAL A 61 15.25 7.10 -10.97
N VAL A 62 14.71 6.57 -9.87
CA VAL A 62 15.49 6.21 -8.68
C VAL A 62 16.49 5.09 -8.98
N LEU A 63 16.07 4.05 -9.73
CA LEU A 63 16.93 2.95 -10.15
C LEU A 63 18.10 3.45 -11.01
N LEU A 64 17.83 4.28 -12.01
CA LEU A 64 18.87 4.85 -12.89
C LEU A 64 19.87 5.74 -12.14
N ILE A 65 19.39 6.61 -11.24
CA ILE A 65 20.24 7.58 -10.51
C ILE A 65 20.98 6.94 -9.33
N ARG A 66 20.41 5.90 -8.70
CA ARG A 66 20.95 5.30 -7.47
C ARG A 66 21.41 3.85 -7.60
N ARG A 67 21.59 3.32 -8.81
CA ARG A 67 22.06 1.94 -9.09
C ARG A 67 23.13 1.45 -8.11
N GLU A 68 24.22 2.20 -7.93
CA GLU A 68 25.36 1.83 -7.08
C GLU A 68 24.99 1.72 -5.59
N LYS A 69 24.07 2.57 -5.11
CA LYS A 69 23.58 2.52 -3.74
C LYS A 69 22.57 1.39 -3.53
N ILE A 70 21.78 1.08 -4.55
CA ILE A 70 20.84 -0.05 -4.54
C ILE A 70 21.63 -1.36 -4.57
N GLU A 71 22.66 -1.47 -5.41
CA GLU A 71 23.59 -2.59 -5.44
C GLU A 71 24.32 -2.77 -4.10
N GLN A 72 24.88 -1.70 -3.52
CA GLN A 72 25.49 -1.75 -2.18
C GLN A 72 24.49 -2.24 -1.13
N PHE A 73 23.32 -1.63 -1.05
CA PHE A 73 22.26 -2.04 -0.12
C PHE A 73 21.86 -3.51 -0.31
N LEU A 74 21.71 -3.99 -1.54
CA LEU A 74 21.39 -5.39 -1.83
C LEU A 74 22.53 -6.34 -1.44
N ARG A 75 23.80 -5.96 -1.65
CA ARG A 75 24.97 -6.74 -1.22
C ARG A 75 25.00 -6.87 0.30
N ASP A 76 24.92 -5.74 1.01
CA ASP A 76 24.99 -5.68 2.48
C ASP A 76 23.84 -6.48 3.13
N ASN A 77 22.62 -6.37 2.60
CA ASN A 77 21.48 -7.14 3.09
C ASN A 77 21.64 -8.64 2.81
N VAL A 78 22.05 -9.04 1.60
CA VAL A 78 22.25 -10.46 1.27
C VAL A 78 23.37 -11.09 2.10
N ASP A 79 24.44 -10.34 2.38
CA ASP A 79 25.52 -10.82 3.25
C ASP A 79 25.07 -11.02 4.69
N GLU A 80 24.28 -10.10 5.28
CA GLU A 80 23.74 -10.31 6.64
C GLU A 80 22.67 -11.41 6.67
N ILE A 81 21.86 -11.56 5.61
CA ILE A 81 20.94 -12.70 5.43
C ILE A 81 21.70 -14.03 5.45
N ILE A 82 22.85 -14.13 4.77
CA ILE A 82 23.76 -15.30 4.82
C ILE A 82 24.37 -15.45 6.22
N ARG A 83 24.83 -14.36 6.84
CA ARG A 83 25.51 -14.37 8.15
C ARG A 83 24.61 -14.88 9.30
N GLN A 84 23.32 -14.53 9.24
CA GLN A 84 22.29 -14.93 10.21
C GLN A 84 21.55 -16.23 9.86
N TYR A 85 21.72 -16.76 8.65
CA TYR A 85 20.98 -17.93 8.14
C TYR A 85 20.97 -19.10 9.14
N GLY A 86 19.77 -19.61 9.45
CA GLY A 86 19.57 -20.70 10.41
C GLY A 86 19.43 -20.26 11.89
N GLY A 87 19.47 -18.95 12.17
CA GLY A 87 19.05 -18.37 13.44
C GLY A 87 17.52 -18.38 13.64
N ASN A 88 17.00 -17.45 14.45
CA ASN A 88 15.58 -17.40 14.81
C ASN A 88 14.72 -16.42 13.98
N GLU A 89 15.30 -15.32 13.48
CA GLU A 89 14.52 -14.09 13.22
C GLU A 89 14.14 -13.81 11.75
N THR A 90 14.78 -14.45 10.76
CA THR A 90 14.79 -13.93 9.36
C THR A 90 14.34 -14.96 8.30
N GLN A 91 13.41 -15.85 8.67
CA GLN A 91 13.06 -17.07 7.91
C GLN A 91 12.67 -16.83 6.44
N MET A 92 11.84 -15.82 6.12
CA MET A 92 11.41 -15.54 4.74
C MET A 92 12.59 -15.31 3.79
N PHE A 93 13.55 -14.44 4.18
CA PHE A 93 14.70 -14.12 3.35
C PHE A 93 15.61 -15.34 3.15
N TRP A 94 15.70 -16.22 4.14
CA TRP A 94 16.41 -17.49 4.02
C TRP A 94 15.74 -18.44 3.03
N LYS A 95 14.40 -18.50 2.95
CA LYS A 95 13.70 -19.29 1.91
C LYS A 95 13.75 -18.68 0.52
N LEU A 96 13.74 -17.34 0.42
CA LEU A 96 13.97 -16.66 -0.85
C LEU A 96 15.38 -16.97 -1.37
N LEU A 97 16.38 -16.93 -0.48
CA LEU A 97 17.75 -17.32 -0.78
C LEU A 97 17.84 -18.82 -1.17
N ASP A 98 17.24 -19.73 -0.39
CA ASP A 98 17.17 -21.17 -0.72
C ASP A 98 16.55 -21.41 -2.11
N SER A 99 15.48 -20.67 -2.44
CA SER A 99 14.76 -20.78 -3.70
C SER A 99 15.59 -20.26 -4.88
N VAL A 100 16.29 -19.12 -4.72
CA VAL A 100 17.21 -18.58 -5.71
C VAL A 100 18.38 -19.55 -5.93
N GLN A 101 19.02 -20.04 -4.86
CA GLN A 101 20.12 -21.00 -4.92
C GLN A 101 19.74 -22.28 -5.66
N THR A 102 18.56 -22.83 -5.36
CA THR A 102 18.04 -24.03 -6.01
C THR A 102 17.65 -23.78 -7.47
N SER A 103 16.96 -22.66 -7.77
CA SER A 103 16.41 -22.38 -9.10
C SER A 103 17.42 -21.80 -10.09
N ALA A 104 18.46 -21.12 -9.61
CA ALA A 104 19.54 -20.56 -10.42
C ALA A 104 20.86 -21.35 -10.30
N GLN A 105 20.84 -22.49 -9.59
CA GLN A 105 21.94 -23.45 -9.45
C GLN A 105 23.24 -22.76 -8.98
N CYS A 106 23.14 -22.03 -7.87
CA CYS A 106 24.18 -21.13 -7.35
C CYS A 106 24.29 -21.24 -5.82
N CYS A 107 25.40 -20.76 -5.24
CA CYS A 107 25.65 -20.83 -3.80
C CYS A 107 26.42 -19.60 -3.30
N GLY A 108 25.89 -18.94 -2.26
CA GLY A 108 26.43 -17.67 -1.76
C GLY A 108 26.10 -16.50 -2.71
N ARG A 109 26.60 -15.31 -2.39
CA ARG A 109 26.40 -14.12 -3.22
C ARG A 109 27.43 -14.10 -4.36
N LEU A 110 28.73 -14.09 -4.03
CA LEU A 110 29.84 -14.19 -4.99
C LEU A 110 30.39 -15.62 -5.07
N THR A 111 30.49 -16.32 -3.95
CA THR A 111 31.04 -17.70 -3.91
C THR A 111 30.48 -18.50 -2.74
N SER A 112 30.52 -19.82 -2.84
CA SER A 112 30.14 -20.70 -1.72
C SER A 112 30.96 -20.46 -0.44
N ASN A 113 32.18 -19.94 -0.52
CA ASN A 113 33.04 -19.71 0.64
C ASN A 113 32.45 -18.69 1.65
N GLU A 114 31.54 -17.82 1.22
CA GLU A 114 30.88 -16.83 2.09
C GLU A 114 30.08 -17.50 3.23
N TRP A 115 29.63 -18.74 3.05
CA TRP A 115 28.97 -19.56 4.08
C TRP A 115 29.86 -19.88 5.29
N ARG A 116 31.19 -19.76 5.17
CA ARG A 116 32.10 -19.92 6.32
C ARG A 116 31.97 -18.79 7.35
N ASN A 117 31.38 -17.66 6.98
CA ASN A 117 31.13 -16.52 7.85
C ASN A 117 29.72 -16.57 8.51
N ASN A 118 28.94 -17.63 8.27
CA ASN A 118 27.65 -17.83 8.90
C ASN A 118 27.82 -18.23 10.37
N THR A 119 27.09 -17.58 11.26
CA THR A 119 27.20 -17.75 12.72
C THR A 119 26.88 -19.16 13.22
N VAL A 120 25.97 -19.88 12.55
CA VAL A 120 25.65 -21.28 12.88
C VAL A 120 26.79 -22.21 12.44
N ILE A 121 27.31 -22.03 11.21
CA ILE A 121 28.43 -22.82 10.67
C ILE A 121 29.71 -22.61 11.49
N GLU A 122 30.02 -21.37 11.86
CA GLU A 122 31.14 -21.03 12.75
C GLU A 122 31.01 -21.75 14.10
N SER A 123 29.82 -21.76 14.71
CA SER A 123 29.57 -22.47 15.99
C SER A 123 29.72 -24.00 15.90
N LEU A 124 29.62 -24.57 14.70
CA LEU A 124 29.82 -26.00 14.44
C LEU A 124 31.29 -26.35 14.10
N GLY A 125 32.15 -25.35 13.87
CA GLY A 125 33.58 -25.54 13.55
C GLY A 125 33.86 -26.25 12.22
N GLY A 126 32.89 -26.34 11.31
CA GLY A 126 33.00 -27.09 10.05
C GLY A 126 33.31 -26.21 8.84
N THR A 127 34.33 -26.57 8.07
CA THR A 127 34.80 -25.80 6.91
C THR A 127 33.97 -25.97 5.64
N ASP A 128 33.25 -27.08 5.50
CA ASP A 128 32.60 -27.49 4.24
C ASP A 128 31.10 -27.79 4.47
N ILE A 129 30.51 -27.03 5.40
CA ILE A 129 29.08 -27.01 5.69
C ILE A 129 28.41 -25.93 4.83
N TYR A 130 27.29 -26.27 4.21
CA TYR A 130 26.48 -25.37 3.38
C TYR A 130 24.98 -25.64 3.63
N PRO A 131 24.05 -24.70 3.35
CA PRO A 131 22.63 -25.01 3.33
C PRO A 131 22.32 -26.02 2.23
N CYS A 132 21.30 -26.85 2.42
CA CYS A 132 20.95 -27.89 1.45
C CYS A 132 20.58 -27.37 0.05
N SER A 133 20.20 -26.10 -0.07
CA SER A 133 19.95 -25.37 -1.32
C SER A 133 21.21 -25.14 -2.17
N CYS A 134 22.41 -25.22 -1.59
CA CYS A 134 23.68 -25.18 -2.34
C CYS A 134 24.05 -26.51 -3.01
N PHE A 135 23.44 -27.64 -2.63
CA PHE A 135 23.85 -28.95 -3.10
C PHE A 135 23.22 -29.30 -4.46
N ASN A 136 24.04 -29.89 -5.33
CA ASN A 136 23.64 -30.31 -6.67
C ASN A 136 22.90 -31.66 -6.66
N ALA A 137 23.19 -32.50 -5.65
CA ALA A 137 22.55 -33.80 -5.42
C ALA A 137 21.86 -33.87 -4.04
N THR A 138 21.58 -35.08 -3.54
CA THR A 138 20.99 -35.31 -2.22
C THR A 138 21.84 -34.69 -1.11
N CYS A 139 21.32 -33.67 -0.44
CA CYS A 139 22.00 -32.99 0.67
C CYS A 139 22.39 -33.98 1.80
N PRO A 140 23.67 -34.06 2.18
CA PRO A 140 24.14 -34.89 3.29
C PRO A 140 23.89 -34.18 4.64
N VAL A 141 22.62 -34.18 5.08
CA VAL A 141 22.13 -33.40 6.23
C VAL A 141 22.88 -33.73 7.52
N ILE A 142 23.43 -32.70 8.17
CA ILE A 142 24.07 -32.76 9.50
C ILE A 142 23.27 -32.06 10.60
N LEU A 143 22.47 -31.05 10.24
CA LEU A 143 21.63 -30.29 11.17
C LEU A 143 20.28 -30.01 10.51
N ALA A 144 19.20 -30.29 11.24
CA ALA A 144 17.82 -30.24 10.72
C ALA A 144 16.85 -29.45 11.62
N ARG A 145 17.35 -28.54 12.46
CA ARG A 145 16.53 -27.90 13.52
C ARG A 145 15.47 -26.91 13.00
N THR A 146 15.71 -26.24 11.87
CA THR A 146 14.73 -25.38 11.17
C THR A 146 15.10 -25.25 9.68
N HIS A 147 16.36 -24.91 9.42
CA HIS A 147 16.99 -24.97 8.10
C HIS A 147 17.95 -26.16 8.05
N SER A 148 17.96 -26.87 6.93
CA SER A 148 18.80 -28.05 6.75
C SER A 148 20.18 -27.66 6.21
N PHE A 149 21.21 -27.93 6.99
CA PHE A 149 22.61 -27.82 6.59
C PHE A 149 23.17 -29.21 6.27
N GLY A 150 24.03 -29.31 5.27
CA GLY A 150 24.78 -30.51 4.92
C GLY A 150 26.28 -30.26 4.82
N ASN A 151 27.08 -31.32 4.94
CA ASN A 151 28.55 -31.28 4.85
C ASN A 151 29.03 -32.02 3.60
N GLY A 152 29.72 -31.34 2.69
CA GLY A 152 30.27 -31.97 1.49
C GLY A 152 30.69 -31.00 0.38
N SER A 153 31.22 -31.56 -0.71
CA SER A 153 31.85 -30.82 -1.82
C SER A 153 31.06 -30.79 -3.14
N ASP A 154 29.94 -31.52 -3.23
CA ASP A 154 29.04 -31.52 -4.40
C ASP A 154 28.01 -30.38 -4.31
N ILE A 155 28.54 -29.16 -4.36
CA ILE A 155 27.81 -27.90 -4.28
C ILE A 155 28.02 -27.04 -5.52
N TYR A 156 27.06 -26.17 -5.80
CA TYR A 156 27.21 -25.11 -6.79
C TYR A 156 28.36 -24.18 -6.38
N LYS A 157 29.29 -23.88 -7.30
CA LYS A 157 30.47 -23.05 -7.04
C LYS A 157 30.33 -21.60 -7.53
N THR A 158 29.32 -21.34 -8.35
CA THR A 158 28.98 -20.02 -8.87
C THR A 158 28.15 -19.26 -7.84
N GLY A 159 28.52 -18.02 -7.51
CA GLY A 159 27.69 -17.13 -6.69
C GLY A 159 26.42 -16.69 -7.42
N CYS A 160 25.34 -16.52 -6.67
CA CYS A 160 24.03 -16.17 -7.22
C CYS A 160 23.99 -14.75 -7.82
N GLU A 161 24.82 -13.82 -7.35
CA GLU A 161 24.93 -12.47 -7.90
C GLU A 161 25.31 -12.51 -9.37
N LYS A 162 26.32 -13.33 -9.73
CA LYS A 162 26.73 -13.47 -11.13
C LYS A 162 25.60 -14.06 -11.98
N VAL A 163 24.96 -15.15 -11.54
CA VAL A 163 23.89 -15.78 -12.34
C VAL A 163 22.71 -14.83 -12.55
N LEU A 164 22.38 -14.00 -11.55
CA LEU A 164 21.35 -12.98 -11.66
C LEU A 164 21.72 -11.86 -12.64
N VAL A 165 22.97 -11.39 -12.62
CA VAL A 165 23.47 -10.38 -13.58
C VAL A 165 23.54 -10.94 -14.99
N ASP A 166 24.16 -12.11 -15.19
CA ASP A 166 24.23 -12.80 -16.49
C ASP A 166 22.80 -13.01 -17.07
N TRP A 167 21.84 -13.42 -16.24
CA TRP A 167 20.43 -13.57 -16.64
C TRP A 167 19.77 -12.23 -16.98
N LEU A 168 20.01 -11.18 -16.18
CA LEU A 168 19.45 -9.85 -16.41
C LEU A 168 19.98 -9.26 -17.72
N GLU A 169 21.28 -9.34 -18.01
CA GLU A 169 21.87 -8.88 -19.27
C GLU A 169 21.28 -9.61 -20.48
N MET A 170 21.09 -10.94 -20.40
CA MET A 170 20.44 -11.71 -21.47
C MET A 170 18.97 -11.34 -21.70
N ASN A 171 18.24 -10.89 -20.66
CA ASN A 171 16.80 -10.65 -20.71
C ASN A 171 16.39 -9.17 -20.66
N ILE A 172 17.35 -8.24 -20.58
CA ILE A 172 17.08 -6.81 -20.34
C ILE A 172 16.13 -6.17 -21.37
N ILE A 173 16.21 -6.62 -22.63
CA ILE A 173 15.34 -6.16 -23.72
C ILE A 173 13.87 -6.55 -23.46
N VAL A 174 13.63 -7.73 -22.89
CA VAL A 174 12.29 -8.22 -22.55
C VAL A 174 11.74 -7.44 -21.34
N ILE A 175 12.56 -7.25 -20.31
CA ILE A 175 12.18 -6.52 -19.09
C ILE A 175 11.83 -5.06 -19.43
N PHE A 176 12.69 -4.37 -20.18
CA PHE A 176 12.43 -3.00 -20.63
C PHE A 176 11.24 -2.91 -21.60
N GLY A 177 11.06 -3.91 -22.46
CA GLY A 177 9.89 -4.02 -23.33
C GLY A 177 8.56 -4.16 -22.57
N MET A 178 8.56 -4.86 -21.43
CA MET A 178 7.40 -4.95 -20.54
C MET A 178 7.10 -3.62 -19.84
N ASP A 179 8.13 -2.91 -19.36
CA ASP A 179 7.99 -1.58 -18.71
C ASP A 179 7.39 -0.54 -19.67
N VAL A 180 7.97 -0.43 -20.88
CA VAL A 180 7.47 0.47 -21.94
C VAL A 180 6.07 0.05 -22.42
N GLY A 181 5.80 -1.25 -22.54
CA GLY A 181 4.48 -1.76 -22.90
C GLY A 181 3.40 -1.40 -21.87
N LEU A 182 3.72 -1.54 -20.58
CA LEU A 182 2.86 -1.14 -19.47
C LEU A 182 2.59 0.37 -19.48
N PHE A 183 3.62 1.19 -19.70
CA PHE A 183 3.48 2.65 -19.81
C PHE A 183 2.57 3.06 -20.98
N LEU A 184 2.74 2.45 -22.17
CA LEU A 184 1.86 2.70 -23.32
C LEU A 184 0.39 2.32 -23.03
N VAL A 185 0.15 1.20 -22.34
CA VAL A 185 -1.20 0.78 -21.93
C VAL A 185 -1.83 1.80 -20.95
N GLN A 186 -1.07 2.33 -19.99
CA GLN A 186 -1.54 3.37 -19.08
C GLN A 186 -1.92 4.67 -19.81
N ILE A 187 -1.12 5.10 -20.79
CA ILE A 187 -1.43 6.28 -21.62
C ILE A 187 -2.73 6.08 -22.41
N LEU A 188 -2.95 4.89 -22.99
CA LEU A 188 -4.20 4.57 -23.67
C LEU A 188 -5.40 4.56 -22.72
N GLN A 189 -5.26 3.95 -21.54
CA GLN A 189 -6.28 3.95 -20.48
C GLN A 189 -6.64 5.38 -20.03
N PHE A 190 -5.64 6.24 -19.87
CA PHE A 190 -5.81 7.65 -19.51
C PHE A 190 -6.55 8.44 -20.59
N ILE A 191 -6.25 8.19 -21.87
CA ILE A 191 -6.96 8.80 -23.02
C ILE A 191 -8.44 8.37 -23.02
N PHE A 192 -8.72 7.07 -22.88
CA PHE A 192 -10.11 6.56 -22.81
C PHE A 192 -10.87 7.10 -21.59
N GLY A 193 -10.20 7.25 -20.44
CA GLY A 193 -10.76 7.88 -19.25
C GLY A 193 -11.12 9.35 -19.47
N ILE A 194 -10.26 10.14 -20.12
CA ILE A 194 -10.58 11.54 -20.52
C ILE A 194 -11.77 11.57 -21.49
N GLN A 195 -11.79 10.70 -22.50
CA GLN A 195 -12.89 10.65 -23.48
C GLN A 195 -14.23 10.31 -22.80
N THR A 196 -14.24 9.32 -21.90
CA THR A 196 -15.40 8.90 -21.12
C THR A 196 -15.87 10.03 -20.19
N PHE A 197 -14.94 10.66 -19.46
CA PHE A 197 -15.22 11.80 -18.60
C PHE A 197 -15.82 12.98 -19.37
N LYS A 198 -15.32 13.29 -20.58
CA LYS A 198 -15.85 14.34 -21.45
C LYS A 198 -17.23 13.99 -22.03
N CYS A 199 -17.46 12.73 -22.40
CA CYS A 199 -18.75 12.29 -22.92
C CYS A 199 -19.88 12.43 -21.88
N ILE A 200 -19.65 11.89 -20.67
CA ILE A 200 -20.51 12.11 -19.50
C ILE A 200 -20.57 13.62 -19.16
N GLY A 201 -19.43 14.31 -19.32
CA GLY A 201 -19.24 15.76 -19.21
C GLY A 201 -20.29 16.58 -19.97
N LEU A 202 -20.53 16.22 -21.23
CA LEU A 202 -21.52 16.83 -22.11
C LEU A 202 -22.93 16.31 -21.80
N LYS A 203 -23.12 14.99 -21.64
CA LYS A 203 -24.45 14.38 -21.45
C LYS A 203 -25.22 14.97 -20.25
N THR A 204 -24.56 15.22 -19.12
CA THR A 204 -25.25 15.85 -17.96
C THR A 204 -25.54 17.35 -18.17
N ARG A 205 -24.81 18.04 -19.06
CA ARG A 205 -25.06 19.45 -19.38
C ARG A 205 -26.32 19.60 -20.23
N GLU A 206 -26.49 18.75 -21.25
CA GLU A 206 -27.70 18.71 -22.08
C GLU A 206 -28.96 18.39 -21.26
N LEU A 207 -28.82 17.59 -20.20
CA LEU A 207 -29.90 17.25 -19.26
C LEU A 207 -30.22 18.34 -18.23
N HIS A 208 -29.39 19.39 -18.11
CA HIS A 208 -29.59 20.49 -17.16
C HIS A 208 -29.35 21.86 -17.83
N PRO A 209 -30.15 22.23 -18.86
CA PRO A 209 -29.95 23.44 -19.65
C PRO A 209 -30.21 24.74 -18.86
N ASN A 210 -31.07 24.68 -17.84
CA ASN A 210 -31.44 25.84 -17.02
C ASN A 210 -30.39 26.06 -15.94
N ASN A 211 -29.44 26.98 -16.22
CA ASN A 211 -28.63 27.81 -15.29
C ASN A 211 -27.40 28.42 -15.99
N LEU A 212 -27.40 28.57 -17.34
CA LEU A 212 -26.24 29.13 -18.06
C LEU A 212 -26.63 30.05 -19.23
N LEU A 213 -27.67 30.87 -19.02
CA LEU A 213 -28.03 32.03 -19.84
C LEU A 213 -28.51 33.19 -18.95
N ASP A 214 -27.77 33.49 -17.87
CA ASP A 214 -27.96 34.69 -17.04
C ASP A 214 -26.63 35.15 -16.41
N ASP A 215 -25.57 35.17 -17.24
CA ASP A 215 -24.20 35.56 -16.86
C ASP A 215 -23.46 36.20 -18.06
N THR A 216 -24.16 37.02 -18.86
CA THR A 216 -23.57 37.71 -20.03
C THR A 216 -24.24 39.04 -20.38
N GLU A 217 -24.42 39.92 -19.39
CA GLU A 217 -24.52 41.37 -19.65
C GLU A 217 -23.86 42.20 -18.53
N GLU A 218 -22.52 42.15 -18.45
CA GLU A 218 -21.75 43.09 -17.65
C GLU A 218 -21.72 44.45 -18.38
N ASN A 219 -22.57 45.39 -17.95
CA ASN A 219 -22.65 46.75 -18.45
C ASN A 219 -22.52 47.73 -17.25
N PRO A 220 -21.75 48.84 -17.33
CA PRO A 220 -21.19 49.44 -16.11
C PRO A 220 -22.06 50.54 -15.47
N ALA A 221 -21.81 50.71 -14.16
CA ALA A 221 -22.10 51.88 -13.33
C ALA A 221 -23.57 52.18 -12.93
N ALA A 222 -23.97 51.64 -11.78
CA ALA A 222 -24.88 52.30 -10.83
C ALA A 222 -24.51 51.90 -9.38
N GLN A 223 -25.07 52.60 -8.37
CA GLN A 223 -24.78 52.40 -6.94
C GLN A 223 -25.81 51.46 -6.26
N PRO A 224 -25.54 50.96 -5.02
CA PRO A 224 -26.09 49.68 -4.57
C PRO A 224 -27.40 49.76 -3.78
N GLU A 225 -28.13 48.65 -3.75
CA GLU A 225 -29.11 48.33 -2.71
C GLU A 225 -28.61 47.16 -1.86
N HIS A 226 -28.53 47.36 -0.54
CA HIS A 226 -28.30 46.30 0.43
C HIS A 226 -29.64 45.78 0.95
N GLN A 227 -29.78 44.46 1.09
CA GLN A 227 -30.84 43.88 1.91
C GLN A 227 -30.53 44.15 3.39
N GLU A 228 -31.39 44.89 4.08
CA GLU A 228 -31.30 45.08 5.53
C GLU A 228 -32.51 44.46 6.22
N TYR A 229 -32.25 43.49 7.11
CA TYR A 229 -33.28 42.95 8.01
C TYR A 229 -33.60 44.01 9.07
N SER A 230 -34.89 44.30 9.28
CA SER A 230 -35.35 45.10 10.40
C SER A 230 -36.66 44.54 10.95
N MET A 231 -36.78 44.56 12.27
CA MET A 231 -37.94 44.07 13.00
C MET A 231 -38.92 45.21 13.33
N GLU A 232 -40.03 44.81 13.93
CA GLU A 232 -40.88 45.62 14.83
C GLU A 232 -41.92 46.55 14.18
N ASN A 233 -43.19 46.24 14.49
CA ASN A 233 -44.23 47.23 14.76
C ASN A 233 -45.29 46.57 15.67
N ASN A 234 -45.47 47.10 16.88
CA ASN A 234 -46.56 46.73 17.77
C ASN A 234 -47.76 47.64 17.52
N GLN A 235 -49.00 47.11 17.47
CA GLN A 235 -50.19 47.95 17.55
C GLN A 235 -51.36 47.33 18.32
N PHE A 236 -51.32 47.60 19.63
CA PHE A 236 -52.41 47.96 20.56
C PHE A 236 -53.88 47.57 20.26
N ASP A 237 -54.48 46.90 21.26
CA ASP A 237 -55.89 46.78 21.66
C ASP A 237 -57.02 46.64 20.63
N SER A 238 -57.77 45.54 20.80
CA SER A 238 -59.22 45.66 21.06
C SER A 238 -59.71 44.55 22.02
N GLN A 239 -60.78 44.83 22.75
CA GLN A 239 -61.25 44.07 23.91
C GLN A 239 -62.07 42.82 23.55
N THR A 240 -62.15 41.82 24.45
CA THR A 240 -63.43 41.35 25.08
C THR A 240 -63.36 39.91 25.65
N TYR A 241 -63.95 39.70 26.84
CA TYR A 241 -64.35 38.44 27.51
C TYR A 241 -63.32 37.52 28.23
N ASP A 242 -63.30 37.69 29.56
CA ASP A 242 -63.13 36.66 30.61
C ASP A 242 -64.50 35.92 30.82
N PRO A 243 -64.68 34.83 31.61
CA PRO A 243 -63.70 33.99 32.32
C PRO A 243 -63.96 32.45 32.32
N GLN A 244 -63.16 31.74 33.14
CA GLN A 244 -63.47 30.50 33.92
C GLN A 244 -63.39 29.07 33.32
N MET A 245 -62.65 28.22 34.09
CA MET A 245 -62.89 26.79 34.43
C MET A 245 -62.74 25.69 33.35
N ASP A 246 -62.26 24.48 33.66
CA ASP A 246 -61.47 23.96 34.80
C ASP A 246 -60.85 22.57 34.45
N SER A 247 -59.78 22.17 35.15
CA SER A 247 -59.26 20.80 35.34
C SER A 247 -58.78 19.97 34.12
N GLY A 248 -57.52 19.52 34.15
CA GLY A 248 -56.97 18.56 33.17
C GLY A 248 -55.47 18.27 33.35
N TYR A 249 -55.14 17.11 33.94
CA TYR A 249 -53.78 16.55 34.12
C TYR A 249 -52.99 16.46 32.78
N TYR A 250 -51.65 16.53 32.73
CA TYR A 250 -50.71 15.67 33.46
C TYR A 250 -49.35 16.29 33.88
N HIS A 251 -48.96 15.92 35.10
CA HIS A 251 -47.61 15.78 35.68
C HIS A 251 -46.38 16.48 35.07
N HIS A 252 -45.78 17.33 35.92
CA HIS A 252 -44.33 17.56 36.00
C HIS A 252 -43.76 16.77 37.20
N SER A 253 -42.47 16.41 37.16
CA SER A 253 -41.61 16.04 38.30
C SER A 253 -40.14 16.01 37.83
N GLY A 254 -39.13 16.52 38.55
CA GLY A 254 -39.17 17.40 39.71
C GLY A 254 -37.94 17.27 40.63
N TYR A 255 -37.25 18.40 40.90
CA TYR A 255 -36.43 18.68 42.10
C TYR A 255 -35.10 17.89 42.29
N VAL A 256 -34.00 18.43 42.87
CA VAL A 256 -33.66 19.81 43.28
C VAL A 256 -32.12 20.00 43.44
N ASP A 257 -31.71 21.23 43.82
CA ASP A 257 -30.41 21.77 44.26
C ASP A 257 -29.22 20.86 44.64
N GLY A 258 -28.02 21.40 44.41
CA GLY A 258 -26.77 21.03 45.10
C GLY A 258 -25.58 21.86 44.62
N ASN A 259 -25.00 22.71 45.49
CA ASN A 259 -23.81 23.53 45.18
C ASN A 259 -22.64 23.16 46.13
N TYR A 260 -21.42 23.53 45.70
CA TYR A 260 -20.13 23.52 46.41
C TYR A 260 -19.18 22.31 46.32
N ASP A 261 -17.94 22.68 45.97
CA ASP A 261 -16.62 22.18 46.42
C ASP A 261 -15.96 20.89 45.85
N ASN A 262 -14.70 20.73 46.26
CA ASN A 262 -13.48 20.23 45.59
C ASN A 262 -12.52 19.71 46.70
N PRO A 263 -11.31 19.09 46.51
CA PRO A 263 -10.64 18.42 45.38
C PRO A 263 -10.28 16.92 45.68
N GLU A 264 -9.21 16.39 45.06
CA GLU A 264 -8.31 15.24 45.45
C GLU A 264 -8.49 13.86 44.75
N PHE A 265 -7.46 12.99 44.54
CA PHE A 265 -5.97 13.12 44.42
C PHE A 265 -5.28 11.77 43.92
N TYR A 266 -4.55 11.76 42.75
CA TYR A 266 -3.53 10.79 42.13
C TYR A 266 -4.08 9.37 41.74
N PRO A 267 -3.31 8.44 41.07
CA PRO A 267 -1.98 8.53 40.43
C PRO A 267 -1.79 7.86 39.02
N GLU A 268 -0.62 8.11 38.43
CA GLU A 268 0.03 7.30 37.38
C GLU A 268 0.55 5.93 37.88
N GLN A 269 0.85 5.00 36.96
CA GLN A 269 1.84 3.94 37.18
C GLN A 269 2.72 3.74 35.93
N ASP A 270 4.03 3.59 36.18
CA ASP A 270 5.08 3.35 35.19
C ASP A 270 5.50 1.85 35.16
N ASN A 271 6.47 1.51 34.30
CA ASN A 271 6.70 0.18 33.74
C ASN A 271 7.93 -0.55 34.32
N SER A 272 8.09 -1.82 33.95
CA SER A 272 9.34 -2.64 33.92
C SER A 272 9.64 -3.65 35.05
N GLN A 273 10.34 -4.72 34.61
CA GLN A 273 11.07 -5.77 35.36
C GLN A 273 10.27 -6.92 35.99
N ILE A 274 10.31 -8.09 35.33
CA ILE A 274 11.30 -9.18 35.60
C ILE A 274 11.60 -9.91 34.28
#